data_AF-A0A7G5DJC9-F1
#
_entry.id   AF-A0A7G5DJC9-F1
#
_cell.length_a   1.000
_cell.length_b   1.000
_cell.length_c   1.000
_cell.angle_alpha   90.00
_cell.angle_beta   90.00
_cell.angle_gamma   90.00
#
_symmetry.space_group_name_H-M   'P 1'
#
loop_
_entity.id
_entity.type
_entity.pdbx_description
1 polymer ?
#
loop_
_entity_poly.entity_id
_entity_poly.type
_entity_poly.pdbx_seq_one_letter_code
_entity_poly.pdbx_strand_id
1 'polypeptide(L)'
;MSLENLQQYSASTRELVLPLPLALEAIALMEQLKIPVFGWEGWIRLPGGRLGHSALHQGTAFECAITTSSEYTWLKQTIQESYDLHQSPPEAPSIELLFCITTGA
;
A
#
# COMPACT_ATOMS: atom_id res chain seq x y z
N MET A 1 -9.00 -10.97 -10.27
CA MET A 1 -7.67 -10.41 -10.54
C MET A 1 -6.63 -11.24 -9.81
N SER A 2 -5.40 -11.40 -10.33
CA SER A 2 -4.28 -12.03 -9.59
C SER A 2 -3.27 -10.98 -9.10
N LEU A 3 -2.35 -11.37 -8.19
CA LEU A 3 -1.23 -10.49 -7.79
C LEU A 3 -0.32 -10.13 -8.98
N GLU A 4 -0.12 -11.05 -9.93
CA GLU A 4 0.62 -10.79 -11.16
C GLU A 4 -0.08 -9.73 -12.03
N ASN A 5 -1.42 -9.76 -12.10
CA ASN A 5 -2.18 -8.71 -12.79
C ASN A 5 -2.03 -7.36 -12.07
N LEU A 6 -2.06 -7.35 -10.73
CA LEU A 6 -1.87 -6.12 -9.95
C LEU A 6 -0.48 -5.52 -10.13
N GLN A 7 0.56 -6.36 -10.27
CA GLN A 7 1.92 -5.88 -10.53
C GLN A 7 2.02 -5.03 -11.82
N GLN A 8 1.17 -5.28 -12.82
CA GLN A 8 1.13 -4.49 -14.06
C GLN A 8 0.67 -3.05 -13.84
N TYR A 9 -0.06 -2.79 -12.76
CA TYR A 9 -0.48 -1.44 -12.34
C TYR A 9 0.46 -0.81 -11.32
N SER A 10 1.48 -1.56 -10.89
CA SER A 10 2.39 -1.08 -9.87
C SER A 10 3.30 0.01 -10.41
N ALA A 11 3.59 1.00 -9.56
CA ALA A 11 4.58 2.01 -9.83
C ALA A 11 6.03 1.49 -9.73
N SER A 12 6.23 0.29 -9.16
CA SER A 12 7.53 -0.38 -9.03
C SER A 12 7.51 -1.70 -9.81
N THR A 13 8.67 -2.11 -10.33
CA THR A 13 8.83 -3.44 -10.97
C THR A 13 9.28 -4.52 -10.00
N ARG A 14 9.60 -4.15 -8.75
CA ARG A 14 10.12 -5.05 -7.72
C ARG A 14 9.22 -5.16 -6.51
N GLU A 15 8.49 -4.09 -6.22
CA GLU A 15 7.62 -3.96 -5.07
C GLU A 15 6.20 -3.72 -5.55
N LEU A 16 5.22 -4.00 -4.70
CA LEU A 16 3.81 -3.79 -5.02
C LEU A 16 3.37 -2.41 -4.52
N VAL A 17 3.75 -1.38 -5.27
CA VAL A 17 3.39 0.03 -5.01
C VAL A 17 2.15 0.39 -5.82
N LEU A 18 0.99 0.56 -5.18
CA LEU A 18 -0.32 0.67 -5.83
C LEU A 18 -1.16 1.84 -5.30
N PRO A 19 -2.08 2.40 -6.09
CA PRO A 19 -3.10 3.32 -5.57
C PRO A 19 -4.08 2.57 -4.64
N LEU A 20 -4.76 3.31 -3.75
CA LEU A 20 -5.61 2.76 -2.69
C LEU A 20 -6.52 1.59 -3.13
N PRO A 21 -7.34 1.70 -4.20
CA PRO A 21 -8.28 0.62 -4.55
C PRO A 21 -7.57 -0.70 -4.86
N LEU A 22 -6.43 -0.62 -5.56
CA LEU A 22 -5.63 -1.78 -5.95
C LEU A 22 -4.80 -2.31 -4.78
N ALA A 23 -4.35 -1.45 -3.87
CA ALA A 23 -3.67 -1.86 -2.64
C ALA A 23 -4.61 -2.67 -1.72
N LEU A 24 -5.88 -2.24 -1.58
CA LEU A 24 -6.88 -2.98 -0.82
C LEU A 24 -7.22 -4.34 -1.48
N GLU A 25 -7.31 -4.38 -2.81
CA GLU A 25 -7.50 -5.63 -3.55
C GLU A 25 -6.30 -6.58 -3.38
N ALA A 26 -5.08 -6.06 -3.44
CA ALA A 26 -3.86 -6.83 -3.19
C ALA A 26 -3.87 -7.49 -1.81
N ILE A 27 -4.19 -6.72 -0.77
CA ILE A 27 -4.25 -7.22 0.61
C ILE A 27 -5.33 -8.30 0.76
N ALA A 28 -6.51 -8.10 0.14
CA ALA A 28 -7.56 -9.11 0.15
C ALA A 28 -7.15 -10.42 -0.54
N LEU A 29 -6.42 -10.33 -1.66
CA LEU A 29 -5.86 -11.50 -2.34
C LEU A 29 -4.78 -12.18 -1.50
N MET A 30 -3.90 -11.42 -0.84
CA MET A 30 -2.88 -11.97 0.06
C MET A 30 -3.53 -12.70 1.24
N GLU A 31 -4.59 -12.15 1.83
CA GLU A 31 -5.40 -12.81 2.86
C GLU A 31 -5.97 -14.14 2.36
N GLN A 32 -6.60 -14.14 1.19
CA GLN A 32 -7.20 -15.34 0.58
C GLN A 32 -6.14 -16.42 0.27
N LEU A 33 -4.98 -16.01 -0.23
CA LEU A 33 -3.89 -16.89 -0.65
C LEU A 33 -2.94 -17.25 0.50
N LYS A 34 -3.17 -16.72 1.71
CA LYS A 34 -2.30 -16.88 2.88
C LYS A 34 -0.86 -16.43 2.62
N ILE A 35 -0.69 -15.38 1.84
CA ILE A 35 0.62 -14.79 1.55
C ILE A 35 1.00 -13.87 2.71
N PRO A 36 2.18 -14.05 3.35
CA PRO A 36 2.62 -13.22 4.46
C PRO A 36 2.73 -11.73 4.09
N VAL A 37 2.11 -10.86 4.91
CA VAL A 37 2.24 -9.41 4.81
C VAL A 37 2.93 -8.86 6.06
N PHE A 38 3.89 -7.97 5.88
CA PHE A 38 4.70 -7.38 6.96
C PHE A 38 4.38 -5.91 7.21
N GLY A 39 3.45 -5.34 6.45
CA GLY A 39 3.00 -3.97 6.63
C GLY A 39 2.86 -3.24 5.30
N TRP A 40 2.88 -1.92 5.38
CA TRP A 40 2.81 -1.05 4.21
C TRP A 40 3.59 0.24 4.45
N GLU A 41 4.03 0.88 3.37
CA GLU A 41 4.65 2.20 3.40
C GLU A 41 4.02 3.12 2.34
N GLY A 42 3.83 4.40 2.67
CA GLY A 42 3.29 5.38 1.74
C GLY A 42 4.34 5.92 0.77
N TRP A 43 3.97 5.99 -0.49
CA TRP A 43 4.76 6.54 -1.59
C TRP A 43 3.99 7.68 -2.26
N ILE A 44 4.69 8.70 -2.73
CA ILE A 44 4.09 9.81 -3.46
C ILE A 44 4.53 9.75 -4.93
N ARG A 45 3.56 9.92 -5.82
CA ARG A 45 3.81 10.18 -7.24
C ARG A 45 3.63 11.67 -7.50
N LEU A 46 4.71 12.31 -7.91
CA LEU A 46 4.76 13.72 -8.29
C LEU A 46 4.23 13.92 -9.73
N PRO A 47 3.82 15.14 -10.09
CA PRO A 47 3.62 15.52 -11.48
C PRO A 47 4.84 15.15 -12.34
N GLY A 48 4.61 14.50 -13.47
CA GLY A 48 5.67 13.94 -14.31
C GLY A 48 6.12 12.52 -13.95
N GLY A 49 5.44 11.86 -13.01
CA GLY A 49 5.59 10.42 -12.75
C GLY A 49 6.77 10.03 -11.86
N ARG A 50 7.49 11.01 -11.30
CA ARG A 50 8.57 10.75 -10.34
C ARG A 50 7.98 10.19 -9.03
N LEU A 51 8.64 9.16 -8.49
CA LEU A 51 8.26 8.52 -7.25
C LEU A 51 9.20 8.92 -6.10
N GLY A 52 8.66 8.95 -4.89
CA GLY A 52 9.42 9.09 -3.65
C GLY A 52 8.61 8.56 -2.46
N HIS A 53 9.25 8.43 -1.31
CA HIS A 53 8.57 8.06 -0.07
C HIS A 53 7.75 9.25 0.45
N SER A 54 6.56 8.98 0.99
CA SER A 54 5.75 10.00 1.68
C SER A 54 6.39 10.32 3.03
N ALA A 55 6.64 11.59 3.33
CA ALA A 55 7.13 11.97 4.66
C ALA A 55 6.05 11.84 5.74
N LEU A 56 4.77 11.91 5.37
CA LEU A 56 3.64 11.93 6.32
C LEU A 56 2.98 10.57 6.53
N HIS A 57 3.09 9.64 5.58
CA HIS A 57 2.37 8.35 5.59
C HIS A 57 3.35 7.18 5.59
N GLN A 58 4.10 7.00 6.67
CA GLN A 58 5.12 5.95 6.80
C GLN A 58 4.55 4.54 7.04
N GLY A 59 3.23 4.45 7.28
CA GLY A 59 2.50 3.19 7.37
C GLY A 59 2.87 2.32 8.57
N THR A 60 3.00 1.02 8.34
CA THR A 60 3.20 0.01 9.38
C THR A 60 4.33 -0.95 9.00
N ALA A 61 5.10 -1.40 9.99
CA ALA A 61 6.12 -2.43 9.81
C ALA A 61 6.06 -3.39 10.99
N PHE A 62 5.90 -4.67 10.70
CA PHE A 62 5.80 -5.72 11.69
C PHE A 62 7.04 -6.63 11.65
N GLU A 63 7.51 -7.02 12.84
CA GLU A 63 8.60 -8.01 12.95
C GLU A 63 8.14 -9.41 12.49
N CYS A 64 6.85 -9.71 12.68
CA CYS A 64 6.22 -10.95 12.27
C CYS A 64 5.17 -10.67 11.20
N ALA A 65 4.99 -11.62 10.27
CA ALA A 65 3.92 -11.51 9.29
C ALA A 65 2.54 -11.54 9.97
N ILE A 66 1.62 -10.73 9.45
CA ILE A 66 0.21 -10.85 9.82
C ILE A 66 -0.39 -12.13 9.22
N THR A 67 -1.20 -12.83 10.00
CA THR A 67 -1.72 -14.15 9.63
C THR A 67 -3.22 -14.31 9.90
N THR A 68 -3.83 -13.36 10.61
CA THR A 68 -5.24 -13.42 11.01
C THR A 68 -6.09 -12.41 10.25
N SER A 69 -7.35 -12.75 9.97
CA SER A 69 -8.28 -11.84 9.29
C SER A 69 -8.50 -10.51 10.03
N SER A 70 -8.37 -10.49 11.36
CA SER A 70 -8.40 -9.26 12.14
C SER A 70 -7.21 -8.35 11.84
N GLU A 71 -6.00 -8.90 11.71
CA GLU A 71 -4.81 -8.11 11.35
C GLU A 71 -4.91 -7.60 9.91
N TYR A 72 -5.40 -8.42 8.97
CA TYR A 72 -5.67 -7.96 7.60
C TYR A 72 -6.71 -6.83 7.55
N THR A 73 -7.78 -6.94 8.35
CA THR A 73 -8.80 -5.90 8.47
C THR A 73 -8.20 -4.61 9.03
N TRP A 74 -7.41 -4.72 10.09
CA TRP A 74 -6.70 -3.58 10.67
C TRP A 74 -5.73 -2.94 9.67
N LEU A 75 -4.97 -3.74 8.92
CA LEU A 75 -4.06 -3.25 7.88
C LEU A 75 -4.82 -2.42 6.83
N LYS A 76 -5.94 -2.96 6.31
CA LYS A 76 -6.83 -2.27 5.36
C LYS A 76 -7.35 -0.94 5.93
N GLN A 77 -7.71 -0.91 7.21
CA GLN A 77 -8.16 0.31 7.90
C GLN A 77 -7.05 1.37 7.96
N THR A 78 -5.83 1.00 8.36
CA THR A 78 -4.72 1.99 8.47
C THR A 78 -4.35 2.63 7.13
N ILE A 79 -4.42 1.87 6.03
CA ILE A 79 -4.21 2.37 4.67
C ILE A 79 -5.31 3.36 4.29
N GLN A 80 -6.57 3.00 4.55
CA GLN A 80 -7.72 3.87 4.27
C GLN A 80 -7.63 5.18 5.07
N GLU A 81 -7.32 5.09 6.37
CA GLU A 81 -7.14 6.26 7.23
C GLU A 81 -6.04 7.19 6.71
N SER A 82 -4.91 6.64 6.28
CA SER A 82 -3.85 7.45 5.67
C SER A 82 -4.27 8.08 4.34
N TYR A 83 -5.02 7.36 3.51
CA TYR A 83 -5.57 7.93 2.28
C TYR A 83 -6.53 9.09 2.56
N ASP A 84 -7.42 8.94 3.56
CA ASP A 84 -8.41 9.94 3.94
C ASP A 84 -7.71 11.19 4.50
N LEU A 85 -6.70 11.00 5.36
CA LEU A 85 -5.85 12.09 5.87
C LEU A 85 -5.16 12.85 4.73
N HIS A 86 -4.70 12.14 3.70
CA HIS A 86 -4.06 12.74 2.54
C HIS A 86 -5.00 13.61 1.69
N GLN A 87 -6.32 13.37 1.72
CA GLN A 87 -7.23 14.14 0.87
C GLN A 87 -7.32 15.62 1.28
N SER A 88 -7.04 15.97 2.54
CA SER A 88 -7.19 17.36 3.00
C SER A 88 -6.45 17.68 4.33
N PRO A 89 -5.27 18.33 4.29
CA PRO A 89 -4.47 18.67 3.11
C PRO A 89 -3.51 17.53 2.71
N PRO A 90 -3.22 17.36 1.41
CA PRO A 90 -2.15 16.47 0.96
C PRO A 90 -0.77 17.01 1.35
N GLU A 91 0.22 16.11 1.41
CA GLU A 91 1.62 16.43 1.72
C GLU A 91 2.21 17.51 0.77
N ALA A 92 1.80 17.51 -0.49
CA ALA A 92 2.12 18.54 -1.46
C ALA A 92 0.99 18.69 -2.51
N PRO A 93 0.90 19.82 -3.23
CA PRO A 93 -0.11 19.99 -4.28
C PRO A 93 0.08 18.99 -5.43
N SER A 94 -1.02 18.46 -5.95
CA SER A 94 -1.06 17.64 -7.17
C SER A 94 -0.21 16.36 -7.12
N ILE A 95 -0.01 15.80 -5.93
CA ILE A 95 0.59 14.47 -5.76
C ILE A 95 -0.49 13.40 -5.63
N GLU A 96 -0.13 12.17 -5.96
CA GLU A 96 -0.93 10.98 -5.70
C GLU A 96 -0.25 10.14 -4.62
N LEU A 97 -1.00 9.76 -3.59
CA LEU A 97 -0.54 8.80 -2.58
C LEU A 97 -0.75 7.35 -3.09
N LEU A 98 0.33 6.59 -3.02
CA LEU A 98 0.42 5.17 -3.33
C LEU A 98 0.85 4.41 -2.07
N PHE A 99 0.67 3.09 -2.09
CA PHE A 99 0.94 2.21 -0.97
C PHE A 99 1.82 1.06 -1.45
N CYS A 100 3.02 0.95 -0.89
CA CYS A 100 3.87 -0.22 -1.02
C CYS A 100 3.41 -1.28 -0.02
N ILE A 101 3.05 -2.47 -0.50
CA ILE A 101 2.69 -3.60 0.38
C ILE A 101 3.91 -4.49 0.57
N THR A 102 4.38 -4.60 1.81
CA THR A 102 5.57 -5.39 2.14
C THR A 102 5.17 -6.84 2.32
N THR A 103 5.75 -7.72 1.50
CA THR A 103 5.56 -9.18 1.59
C THR A 103 6.88 -9.86 1.97
N GLY A 104 6.80 -11.07 2.53
CA GLY A 104 8.00 -11.86 2.84
C GLY A 104 8.69 -12.30 1.56
N ALA A 105 10.00 -12.07 1.47
CA ALA A 105 10.85 -12.62 0.41
C ALA A 105 10.92 -14.16 0.46
#